data_AF-A0A5N6YFZ0-F1
#
_entry.id   AF-A0A5N6YFZ0-F1
#
_cell.length_a   1.000
_cell.length_b   1.000
_cell.length_c   1.000
_cell.angle_alpha   90.00
_cell.angle_beta   90.00
_cell.angle_gamma   90.00
#
_symmetry.space_group_name_H-M   'P 1'
#
loop_
_entity.id
_entity.type
_entity.pdbx_description
1 polymer ?
#
loop_
_entity_poly.entity_id
_entity_poly.type
_entity_poly.pdbx_seq_one_letter_code
_entity_poly.pdbx_strand_id
1 'polypeptide(L)'
;MTTTTDPPNYTLFDALIDWGNANTDQIREAHLSKGGWEGWAQEEMRMLFNAGREDNCYLNNARQAADIVLTPGTSGGDVFAQPYVDEECVAIELKCESFWNALKFGSEVKKDLRKVNSGVFSKSLLRRGCNVYCIALAMSNEGACKMEKLGLELFEGGTLEAPFQVWWFMRRFEAENWRADSDDDGDEQDEEDDGDEVDFDSSEVESDEDEDGYDTEHDNGYGNEYHGGQGGWDYNYS
;
A
#
# COMPACT_ATOMS: atom_id res chain seq x y z
N MET A 1 28.92 -10.14 -7.14
CA MET A 1 28.49 -10.00 -5.73
C MET A 1 27.87 -8.63 -5.62
N THR A 2 26.58 -8.54 -5.90
CA THR A 2 25.78 -7.37 -5.53
C THR A 2 25.65 -7.44 -4.02
N THR A 3 26.27 -6.49 -3.32
CA THR A 3 25.95 -6.25 -1.91
C THR A 3 24.52 -5.75 -1.91
N THR A 4 23.55 -6.62 -1.60
CA THR A 4 22.20 -6.20 -1.24
C THR A 4 22.36 -5.39 0.03
N THR A 5 22.29 -4.06 -0.12
CA THR A 5 22.33 -3.13 1.00
C THR A 5 20.95 -3.13 1.63
N ASP A 6 20.89 -3.37 2.94
CA ASP A 6 19.62 -3.30 3.67
C ASP A 6 18.95 -1.93 3.44
N PRO A 7 17.61 -1.89 3.33
CA PRO A 7 16.89 -0.63 3.22
C PRO A 7 17.18 0.27 4.44
N PRO A 8 17.20 1.61 4.31
CA PRO A 8 17.50 2.52 5.42
C PRO A 8 16.63 2.28 6.67
N ASN A 9 15.35 1.96 6.47
CA ASN A 9 14.40 1.61 7.51
C ASN A 9 14.25 0.09 7.70
N TYR A 10 15.34 -0.69 7.71
CA TYR A 10 15.29 -2.17 7.71
C TYR A 10 14.44 -2.78 8.84
N THR A 11 14.34 -2.13 10.00
CA THR A 11 13.50 -2.58 11.12
C THR A 11 12.01 -2.64 10.78
N LEU A 12 11.53 -1.84 9.81
CA LEU A 12 10.19 -1.99 9.22
C LEU A 12 10.00 -3.37 8.56
N PHE A 13 11.02 -3.81 7.83
CA PHE A 13 11.01 -5.05 7.08
C PHE A 13 11.17 -6.26 8.01
N ASP A 14 12.02 -6.16 9.03
CA ASP A 14 12.10 -7.17 10.09
C ASP A 14 10.75 -7.33 10.80
N ALA A 15 10.08 -6.23 11.16
CA ALA A 15 8.76 -6.28 11.79
C ALA A 15 7.68 -6.90 10.88
N LEU A 16 7.73 -6.66 9.57
CA LEU A 16 6.87 -7.32 8.57
C LEU A 16 7.10 -8.84 8.53
N ILE A 17 8.37 -9.28 8.55
CA ILE A 17 8.74 -10.69 8.57
C ILE A 17 8.28 -11.36 9.87
N ASP A 18 8.53 -10.73 11.02
CA ASP A 18 8.13 -11.22 12.33
C ASP A 18 6.61 -11.38 12.43
N TRP A 19 5.85 -10.37 11.98
CA TRP A 19 4.39 -10.45 11.91
C TRP A 19 3.92 -11.55 10.97
N GLY A 20 4.54 -11.67 9.79
CA GLY A 20 4.23 -12.71 8.82
C GLY A 20 4.44 -14.11 9.39
N ASN A 21 5.54 -14.30 10.11
CA ASN A 21 5.86 -15.56 10.77
C ASN A 21 4.83 -15.89 11.88
N ALA A 22 4.51 -14.92 12.74
CA ALA A 22 3.54 -15.08 13.82
C ALA A 22 2.12 -15.40 13.34
N ASN A 23 1.76 -14.99 12.12
CA ASN A 23 0.43 -15.15 11.55
C ASN A 23 0.39 -16.15 10.37
N THR A 24 1.39 -17.03 10.26
CA THR A 24 1.58 -17.92 9.10
C THR A 24 0.29 -18.64 8.67
N ASP A 25 -0.42 -19.26 9.60
CA ASP A 25 -1.60 -20.06 9.29
C ASP A 25 -2.77 -19.19 8.83
N GLN A 26 -3.01 -18.06 9.50
CA GLN A 26 -4.04 -17.09 9.13
C GLN A 26 -3.79 -16.50 7.75
N ILE A 27 -2.53 -16.20 7.43
CA ILE A 27 -2.13 -15.63 6.15
C ILE A 27 -2.36 -16.64 5.02
N ARG A 28 -2.02 -17.91 5.23
CA ARG A 28 -2.26 -18.97 4.24
C ARG A 28 -3.75 -19.11 3.89
N GLU A 29 -4.63 -18.98 4.89
CA GLU A 29 -6.07 -19.00 4.67
C GLU A 29 -6.58 -17.69 4.03
N ALA A 30 -6.12 -16.54 4.52
CA ALA A 30 -6.51 -15.22 4.00
C ALA A 30 -6.09 -15.02 2.53
N HIS A 31 -4.89 -15.49 2.16
CA HIS A 31 -4.37 -15.48 0.79
C HIS A 31 -5.30 -16.19 -0.21
N LEU A 32 -6.02 -17.23 0.23
CA LEU A 32 -6.97 -17.99 -0.60
C LEU A 32 -8.37 -17.35 -0.64
N SER A 33 -8.63 -16.38 0.23
CA SER A 33 -9.92 -15.68 0.32
C SER A 33 -10.06 -14.62 -0.78
N LYS A 34 -11.30 -14.39 -1.23
CA LYS A 34 -11.60 -13.40 -2.27
C LYS A 34 -11.60 -11.99 -1.66
N GLY A 35 -10.42 -11.37 -1.65
CA GLY A 35 -10.20 -10.02 -1.11
C GLY A 35 -10.06 -9.98 0.41
N GLY A 36 -9.85 -8.78 0.95
CA GLY A 36 -9.75 -8.53 2.39
C GLY A 36 -8.38 -8.83 3.02
N TRP A 37 -7.58 -9.74 2.45
CA TRP A 37 -6.22 -10.04 2.91
C TRP A 37 -5.33 -8.78 2.97
N GLU A 38 -5.25 -8.04 1.87
CA GLU A 38 -4.46 -6.81 1.82
C GLU A 38 -4.93 -5.76 2.83
N GLY A 39 -6.25 -5.53 2.91
CA GLY A 39 -6.81 -4.58 3.87
C GLY A 39 -6.59 -5.01 5.32
N TRP A 40 -6.61 -6.31 5.61
CA TRP A 40 -6.27 -6.85 6.92
C TRP A 40 -4.78 -6.64 7.22
N ALA A 41 -3.88 -6.95 6.29
CA ALA A 41 -2.44 -6.72 6.44
C ALA A 41 -2.13 -5.24 6.69
N GLN A 42 -2.74 -4.33 5.93
CA GLN A 42 -2.61 -2.88 6.14
C GLN A 42 -3.07 -2.45 7.54
N GLU A 43 -4.20 -2.97 8.03
CA GLU A 43 -4.71 -2.63 9.36
C GLU A 43 -3.85 -3.21 10.49
N GLU A 44 -3.34 -4.43 10.34
CA GLU A 44 -2.40 -5.04 11.30
C GLU A 44 -1.10 -4.25 11.38
N MET A 45 -0.53 -3.87 10.23
CA MET A 45 0.67 -3.03 10.19
C MET A 45 0.42 -1.67 10.81
N ARG A 46 -0.73 -1.07 10.53
CA ARG A 46 -1.15 0.19 11.14
C ARG A 46 -1.17 0.07 12.67
N MET A 47 -1.72 -1.02 13.22
CA MET A 47 -1.72 -1.28 14.67
C MET A 47 -0.31 -1.52 15.20
N LEU A 48 0.48 -2.34 14.51
CA LEU A 48 1.85 -2.71 14.90
C LEU A 48 2.73 -1.47 15.08
N PHE A 49 2.62 -0.50 14.16
CA PHE A 49 3.40 0.73 14.21
C PHE A 49 2.69 1.88 14.92
N ASN A 50 1.51 1.67 15.50
CA ASN A 50 0.69 2.74 16.08
C ASN A 50 0.47 3.91 15.09
N ALA A 51 0.27 3.60 13.81
CA ALA A 51 0.12 4.58 12.74
C ALA A 51 -1.32 5.11 12.64
N GLY A 52 -1.44 6.35 12.15
CA GLY A 52 -2.71 6.89 11.66
C GLY A 52 -3.15 6.16 10.39
N ARG A 53 -4.43 6.30 10.03
CA ARG A 53 -4.96 5.77 8.76
C ARG A 53 -4.94 6.86 7.71
N GLU A 54 -4.49 6.53 6.49
CA GLU A 54 -4.66 7.32 5.28
C GLU A 54 -4.31 8.81 5.48
N ASP A 55 -3.04 9.10 5.81
CA ASP A 55 -2.58 10.49 5.81
C ASP A 55 -2.48 10.95 4.35
N ASN A 56 -3.12 12.08 4.03
CA ASN A 56 -3.14 12.67 2.68
C ASN A 56 -1.77 13.28 2.37
N CYS A 57 -0.77 12.42 2.22
CA CYS A 57 0.59 12.83 1.95
C CYS A 57 0.80 13.28 0.51
N TYR A 58 -0.09 12.87 -0.42
CA TYR A 58 -0.05 13.25 -1.84
C TYR A 58 -0.92 14.49 -2.12
N LEU A 59 -0.33 15.52 -2.72
CA LEU A 59 -0.98 16.79 -3.06
C LEU A 59 -1.60 16.82 -4.45
N ASN A 60 -1.05 16.06 -5.40
CA ASN A 60 -1.53 16.08 -6.79
C ASN A 60 -2.81 15.26 -7.00
N ASN A 61 -3.29 14.54 -5.99
CA ASN A 61 -4.53 13.79 -6.06
C ASN A 61 -5.15 13.67 -4.65
N ALA A 62 -6.12 14.53 -4.35
CA ALA A 62 -6.81 14.57 -3.05
C ALA A 62 -7.57 13.28 -2.69
N ARG A 63 -7.68 12.31 -3.61
CA ARG A 63 -8.26 10.99 -3.37
C ARG A 63 -7.22 9.90 -3.10
N GLN A 64 -5.93 10.24 -3.11
CA GLN A 64 -4.84 9.30 -2.91
C GLN A 64 -4.13 9.59 -1.58
N ALA A 65 -4.25 8.65 -0.66
CA ALA A 65 -3.45 8.59 0.56
C ALA A 65 -2.42 7.47 0.45
N ALA A 66 -1.34 7.54 1.21
CA ALA A 66 -0.51 6.36 1.44
C ALA A 66 -1.26 5.36 2.32
N ASP A 67 -0.98 4.07 2.16
CA ASP A 67 -1.61 3.04 2.98
C ASP A 67 -1.19 3.20 4.46
N ILE A 68 0.09 3.51 4.70
CA ILE A 68 0.64 3.73 6.04
C ILE A 68 1.62 4.90 6.01
N VAL A 69 1.56 5.76 7.03
CA VAL A 69 2.53 6.84 7.27
C VAL A 69 3.05 6.77 8.70
N LEU A 70 4.38 6.72 8.83
CA LEU A 70 5.10 6.68 10.10
C LEU A 70 5.83 7.99 10.35
N THR A 71 5.86 8.45 11.60
CA THR A 71 6.58 9.67 12.01
C THR A 71 7.31 9.44 13.35
N PRO A 72 8.61 9.80 13.48
CA PRO A 72 9.46 9.39 14.61
C PRO A 72 8.96 9.75 16.02
N GLY A 73 8.05 10.73 16.14
CA GLY A 73 7.47 11.18 17.42
C GLY A 73 6.06 10.67 17.70
N THR A 74 5.40 10.02 16.75
CA THR A 74 3.98 9.64 16.85
C THR A 74 3.75 8.15 16.60
N SER A 75 4.45 7.58 15.62
CA SER A 75 4.22 6.21 15.12
C SER A 75 5.50 5.58 14.59
N GLY A 76 5.67 4.28 14.82
CA GLY A 76 6.79 3.50 14.29
C GLY A 76 8.16 3.94 14.81
N GLY A 77 8.29 4.34 16.09
CA GLY A 77 9.55 4.85 16.63
C GLY A 77 10.78 3.95 16.38
N ASP A 78 10.59 2.63 16.42
CA ASP A 78 11.65 1.64 16.13
C ASP A 78 12.07 1.63 14.64
N VAL A 79 11.21 2.09 13.74
CA VAL A 79 11.50 2.27 12.29
C VAL A 79 12.52 3.39 12.05
N PHE A 80 12.67 4.29 13.02
CA PHE A 80 13.60 5.42 12.97
C PHE A 80 14.81 5.25 13.91
N ALA A 81 14.96 4.09 14.57
CA ALA A 81 16.04 3.85 15.52
C ALA A 81 17.42 3.75 14.82
N GLN A 82 18.47 4.16 15.53
CA GLN A 82 19.86 4.19 15.02
C GLN A 82 20.37 2.80 14.56
N PRO A 83 21.29 2.72 13.57
CA PRO A 83 22.01 3.82 12.93
C PRO A 83 21.24 4.43 11.74
N TYR A 84 20.86 5.70 11.91
CA TYR A 84 20.04 6.54 11.02
C TYR A 84 18.57 6.14 10.99
N VAL A 85 17.67 7.10 11.26
CA VAL A 85 17.42 8.12 10.26
C VAL A 85 16.85 9.47 10.79
N ASP A 86 17.33 10.58 10.22
CA ASP A 86 16.95 11.96 10.59
C ASP A 86 15.71 12.48 9.83
N GLU A 87 14.78 11.60 9.49
CA GLU A 87 13.70 11.86 8.51
C GLU A 87 12.40 12.18 9.24
N GLU A 88 11.60 13.01 8.60
CA GLU A 88 10.30 13.43 9.11
C GLU A 88 9.29 12.27 9.03
N CYS A 89 9.39 11.45 7.98
CA CYS A 89 8.44 10.39 7.72
C CYS A 89 8.98 9.18 6.97
N VAL A 90 8.21 8.09 7.09
CA VAL A 90 8.19 6.98 6.13
C VAL A 90 6.77 6.84 5.61
N ALA A 91 6.58 6.83 4.30
CA ALA A 91 5.30 6.54 3.66
C ALA A 91 5.37 5.20 2.93
N ILE A 92 4.30 4.41 3.01
CA ILE A 92 4.28 3.02 2.52
C ILE A 92 3.03 2.81 1.66
N GLU A 93 3.27 2.31 0.44
CA GLU A 93 2.27 1.62 -0.38
C GLU A 93 2.50 0.12 -0.20
N LEU A 94 1.50 -0.61 0.31
CA LEU A 94 1.58 -2.03 0.58
C LEU A 94 0.67 -2.80 -0.37
N LYS A 95 1.26 -3.70 -1.15
CA LYS A 95 0.55 -4.60 -2.06
C LYS A 95 0.73 -6.04 -1.66
N CYS A 96 -0.36 -6.78 -1.55
CA CYS A 96 -0.33 -8.20 -1.20
C CYS A 96 -0.75 -9.07 -2.37
N GLU A 97 0.03 -10.12 -2.64
CA GLU A 97 -0.41 -11.18 -3.53
C GLU A 97 -1.51 -12.00 -2.82
N SER A 98 -2.56 -12.30 -3.56
CA SER A 98 -3.64 -13.22 -3.22
C SER A 98 -3.83 -14.21 -4.36
N PHE A 99 -4.38 -15.38 -4.07
CA PHE A 99 -4.68 -16.37 -5.09
C PHE A 99 -5.55 -15.80 -6.23
N TRP A 100 -6.52 -14.95 -5.88
CA TRP A 100 -7.47 -14.38 -6.82
C TRP A 100 -6.94 -13.18 -7.63
N ASN A 101 -5.91 -12.48 -7.14
CA ASN A 101 -5.29 -11.37 -7.86
C ASN A 101 -3.93 -11.71 -8.47
N ALA A 102 -3.41 -12.93 -8.32
CA ALA A 102 -2.06 -13.32 -8.73
C ALA A 102 -1.69 -12.88 -10.16
N LEU A 103 -2.63 -12.97 -11.11
CA LEU A 103 -2.42 -12.51 -12.49
C LEU A 103 -2.24 -10.98 -12.58
N LYS A 104 -3.00 -10.21 -11.80
CA LYS A 104 -2.99 -8.74 -11.77
C LYS A 104 -1.96 -8.17 -10.80
N PHE A 105 -1.42 -8.97 -9.89
CA PHE A 105 -0.53 -8.52 -8.82
C PHE A 105 0.61 -7.64 -9.34
N GLY A 106 1.33 -8.08 -10.39
CA GLY A 106 2.40 -7.29 -10.99
C GLY A 106 1.93 -5.97 -11.61
N SER A 107 0.75 -5.92 -12.25
CA SER A 107 0.23 -4.66 -12.81
C SER A 107 -0.24 -3.69 -11.74
N GLU A 108 -0.75 -4.20 -10.61
CA GLU A 108 -1.12 -3.36 -9.46
C GLU A 108 0.13 -2.80 -8.76
N VAL A 109 1.16 -3.62 -8.50
CA VAL A 109 2.45 -3.12 -7.97
C VAL A 109 3.06 -2.07 -8.89
N LYS A 110 2.96 -2.25 -10.22
CA LYS A 110 3.42 -1.25 -11.18
C LYS A 110 2.66 0.09 -11.06
N LYS A 111 1.39 0.10 -10.64
CA LYS A 111 0.66 1.35 -10.34
C LYS A 111 1.24 2.03 -9.09
N ASP A 112 1.52 1.27 -8.03
CA ASP A 112 2.11 1.80 -6.80
C ASP A 112 3.51 2.35 -7.04
N LEU A 113 4.34 1.67 -7.84
CA LEU A 113 5.64 2.19 -8.28
C LEU A 113 5.52 3.53 -9.01
N ARG A 114 4.51 3.70 -9.88
CA ARG A 114 4.27 4.99 -10.52
C ARG A 114 3.87 6.04 -9.49
N LYS A 115 2.98 5.70 -8.57
CA LYS A 115 2.54 6.60 -7.49
C LYS A 115 3.72 7.06 -6.62
N VAL A 116 4.61 6.17 -6.20
CA VAL A 116 5.84 6.51 -5.45
C VAL A 116 6.75 7.42 -6.28
N ASN A 117 6.94 7.14 -7.57
CA ASN A 117 7.84 7.90 -8.43
C ASN A 117 7.30 9.26 -8.89
N SER A 118 5.98 9.41 -9.12
CA SER A 118 5.38 10.63 -9.66
C SER A 118 4.55 11.41 -8.65
N GLY A 119 4.34 10.89 -7.45
CA GLY A 119 3.62 11.56 -6.38
C GLY A 119 4.27 12.88 -5.97
N VAL A 120 3.43 13.89 -5.75
CA VAL A 120 3.83 15.18 -5.18
C VAL A 120 3.48 15.15 -3.71
N PHE A 121 4.46 15.24 -2.81
CA PHE A 121 4.23 15.13 -1.37
C PHE A 121 4.11 16.49 -0.70
N SER A 122 3.38 16.56 0.42
CA SER A 122 3.23 17.81 1.17
C SER A 122 4.60 18.29 1.69
N LYS A 123 4.89 19.58 1.52
CA LYS A 123 6.17 20.16 1.96
C LYS A 123 6.42 19.92 3.45
N SER A 124 5.38 19.96 4.28
CA SER A 124 5.47 19.69 5.72
C SER A 124 6.00 18.29 6.03
N LEU A 125 5.67 17.28 5.20
CA LEU A 125 6.17 15.91 5.37
C LEU A 125 7.59 15.71 4.82
N LEU A 126 8.08 16.62 3.98
CA LEU A 126 9.41 16.52 3.39
C LEU A 126 10.50 17.32 4.13
N ARG A 127 10.13 18.14 5.13
CA ARG A 127 11.04 19.14 5.75
C ARG A 127 12.35 18.53 6.26
N ARG A 128 12.29 17.40 6.96
CA ARG A 128 13.47 16.67 7.43
C ARG A 128 13.80 15.44 6.58
N GLY A 129 13.22 15.33 5.39
CA GLY A 129 13.39 14.18 4.50
C GLY A 129 12.34 13.10 4.74
N CYS A 130 12.14 12.23 3.76
CA CYS A 130 11.17 11.16 3.84
C CYS A 130 11.54 10.01 2.89
N ASN A 131 11.34 8.76 3.35
CA ASN A 131 11.44 7.58 2.50
C ASN A 131 10.04 7.11 2.12
N VAL A 132 9.80 7.00 0.82
CA VAL A 132 8.52 6.51 0.28
C VAL A 132 8.77 5.13 -0.32
N TYR A 133 8.16 4.12 0.29
CA TYR A 133 8.29 2.73 -0.09
C TYR A 133 7.08 2.25 -0.90
N CYS A 134 7.38 1.46 -1.93
CA CYS A 134 6.45 0.47 -2.46
C CYS A 134 6.91 -0.89 -1.92
N ILE A 135 6.08 -1.54 -1.12
CA ILE A 135 6.33 -2.85 -0.52
C ILE A 135 5.34 -3.85 -1.13
N ALA A 136 5.86 -4.97 -1.61
CA ALA A 136 5.07 -6.04 -2.18
C ALA A 136 5.32 -7.37 -1.44
N LEU A 137 4.24 -7.98 -0.95
CA LEU A 137 4.26 -9.29 -0.30
C LEU A 137 3.93 -10.37 -1.33
N ALA A 138 4.94 -11.05 -1.85
CA ALA A 138 4.78 -12.12 -2.84
C ALA A 138 4.61 -13.46 -2.14
N MET A 139 3.53 -14.17 -2.44
CA MET A 139 3.17 -15.47 -1.87
C MET A 139 3.60 -16.63 -2.77
N SER A 140 3.93 -16.34 -4.04
CA SER A 140 4.30 -17.34 -5.04
C SER A 140 5.60 -17.00 -5.77
N ASN A 141 6.24 -18.03 -6.35
CA ASN A 141 7.41 -17.85 -7.22
C ASN A 141 7.07 -16.99 -8.46
N GLU A 142 5.84 -17.05 -8.94
CA GLU A 142 5.41 -16.21 -10.06
C GLU A 142 5.32 -14.73 -9.63
N GLY A 143 4.77 -14.46 -8.44
CA GLY A 143 4.77 -13.15 -7.80
C GLY A 143 6.19 -12.62 -7.63
N ALA A 144 7.10 -13.44 -7.10
CA ALA A 144 8.53 -13.14 -6.96
C ALA A 144 9.18 -12.73 -8.29
N CYS A 145 9.00 -13.54 -9.34
CA CYS A 145 9.52 -13.22 -10.68
C CYS A 145 8.92 -11.93 -11.26
N LYS A 146 7.67 -11.58 -10.92
CA LYS A 146 7.07 -10.30 -11.32
C LYS A 146 7.73 -9.13 -10.59
N MET A 147 8.01 -9.26 -9.30
CA MET A 147 8.66 -8.20 -8.51
C MET A 147 10.08 -7.93 -9.00
N GLU A 148 10.86 -9.00 -9.24
CA GLU A 148 12.19 -8.90 -9.81
C GLU A 148 12.19 -8.19 -11.17
N LYS A 149 11.26 -8.54 -12.07
CA LYS A 149 11.11 -7.89 -13.39
C LYS A 149 10.71 -6.41 -13.30
N LEU A 150 10.01 -6.02 -12.24
CA LEU A 150 9.64 -4.63 -11.97
C LEU A 150 10.80 -3.83 -11.33
N GLY A 151 11.91 -4.50 -10.96
CA GLY A 151 13.07 -3.87 -10.37
C GLY A 151 12.95 -3.62 -8.87
N LEU A 152 12.04 -4.32 -8.17
CA LEU A 152 12.05 -4.34 -6.71
C LEU A 152 13.21 -5.20 -6.21
N GLU A 153 13.75 -4.83 -5.05
CA GLU A 153 14.76 -5.59 -4.34
C GLU A 153 14.11 -6.56 -3.36
N LEU A 154 14.65 -7.77 -3.26
CA LEU A 154 14.23 -8.73 -2.23
C LEU A 154 14.86 -8.33 -0.91
N PHE A 155 14.07 -8.25 0.16
CA PHE A 155 14.60 -8.15 1.51
C PHE A 155 15.06 -9.53 1.99
N GLU A 156 16.36 -9.67 2.26
CA GLU A 156 17.00 -10.90 2.71
C GLU A 156 17.27 -10.93 4.23
N GLY A 157 16.78 -9.93 4.97
CA GLY A 157 17.01 -9.79 6.41
C GLY A 157 16.20 -10.78 7.26
N GLY A 158 16.75 -11.11 8.43
CA GLY A 158 16.15 -12.01 9.42
C GLY A 158 16.52 -13.49 9.27
N THR A 159 16.23 -14.29 10.30
CA THR A 159 16.37 -15.76 10.29
C THR A 159 15.04 -16.48 10.11
N LEU A 160 13.95 -15.73 9.97
CA LEU A 160 12.58 -16.25 9.92
C LEU A 160 12.07 -16.27 8.49
N GLU A 161 11.38 -17.35 8.13
CA GLU A 161 10.68 -17.48 6.85
C GLU A 161 9.19 -17.19 7.09
N ALA A 162 8.76 -15.98 6.76
CA ALA A 162 7.34 -15.65 6.63
C ALA A 162 6.72 -16.45 5.47
N PRO A 163 5.37 -16.60 5.41
CA PRO A 163 4.71 -17.28 4.29
C PRO A 163 4.76 -16.49 2.96
N PHE A 164 5.39 -15.32 2.95
CA PHE A 164 5.62 -14.47 1.79
C PHE A 164 7.09 -14.03 1.73
N GLN A 165 7.50 -13.58 0.55
CA GLN A 165 8.71 -12.79 0.35
C GLN A 165 8.37 -11.31 0.39
N VAL A 166 9.23 -10.51 1.03
CA VAL A 166 9.08 -9.06 1.11
C VAL A 166 9.96 -8.41 0.04
N TRP A 167 9.33 -7.76 -0.92
CA TRP A 167 9.98 -7.04 -2.00
C TRP A 167 9.77 -5.54 -1.81
N TRP A 168 10.77 -4.73 -2.17
CA TRP A 168 10.70 -3.30 -1.92
C TRP A 168 11.34 -2.46 -3.02
N PHE A 169 10.80 -1.25 -3.19
CA PHE A 169 11.38 -0.16 -3.94
C PHE A 169 11.21 1.11 -3.12
N MET A 170 12.16 2.04 -3.21
CA MET A 170 12.14 3.26 -2.41
C MET A 170 12.51 4.48 -3.23
N ARG A 171 11.77 5.57 -3.00
CA ARG A 171 12.16 6.92 -3.40
C ARG A 171 12.49 7.74 -2.15
N ARG A 172 13.70 8.29 -2.12
CA ARG A 172 14.22 9.10 -1.01
C ARG A 172 14.05 10.58 -1.32
N PHE A 173 13.56 11.32 -0.33
CA PHE A 173 13.61 12.77 -0.27
C PHE A 173 14.59 13.17 0.81
N GLU A 174 15.66 13.88 0.44
CA GLU A 174 16.63 14.37 1.42
C GLU A 174 16.04 15.52 2.23
N ALA A 175 16.50 15.64 3.49
CA ALA A 175 16.22 16.82 4.30
C ALA A 175 16.75 18.07 3.58
N GLU A 176 15.87 19.05 3.38
CA GLU A 176 16.33 20.37 2.99
C GLU A 176 17.03 21.01 4.19
N ASN A 177 18.27 21.50 4.00
CA ASN A 177 18.93 22.36 4.97
C ASN A 177 18.18 23.70 5.02
N TRP A 178 17.01 23.71 5.65
CA TRP A 178 16.29 24.92 6.00
C TRP A 178 17.13 25.65 7.06
N ARG A 179 18.11 26.42 6.58
CA ARG A 179 18.59 27.56 7.35
C ARG A 179 17.35 28.42 7.57
N ALA A 180 17.04 28.66 8.84
CA ALA A 180 16.05 29.64 9.26
C ALA A 180 16.55 31.04 8.85
N ASP A 181 16.62 31.30 7.55
CA ASP A 181 16.84 32.63 7.02
C ASP A 181 15.45 33.18 6.69
N SER A 182 14.99 34.01 7.63
CA SER A 182 13.81 34.88 7.65
C SER A 182 12.43 34.21 7.65
N ASP A 183 11.83 34.17 8.85
CA ASP A 183 10.42 34.50 9.00
C ASP A 183 10.20 35.89 8.39
N ASP A 184 9.69 35.96 7.17
CA ASP A 184 8.98 37.13 6.67
C ASP A 184 7.52 36.69 6.57
N ASP A 185 6.77 36.97 7.63
CA ASP A 185 5.31 36.91 7.69
C ASP A 185 4.76 37.94 6.69
N GLY A 186 4.80 37.59 5.41
CA GLY A 186 4.12 38.30 4.35
C GLY A 186 2.69 37.79 4.24
N ASP A 187 1.75 38.53 4.84
CA ASP A 187 0.31 38.40 4.60
C ASP A 187 0.02 38.41 3.09
N GLU A 188 -0.19 37.25 2.48
CA GLU A 188 -0.77 37.16 1.15
C GLU A 188 -2.29 37.00 1.28
N GLN A 189 -2.95 38.09 0.93
CA GLN A 189 -4.39 38.28 0.91
C GLN A 189 -5.05 37.34 -0.10
N ASP A 190 -6.28 36.96 0.24
CA ASP A 190 -7.25 36.29 -0.62
C ASP A 190 -7.34 36.96 -2.01
N GLU A 191 -7.01 36.22 -3.07
CA GLU A 191 -7.49 36.49 -4.42
C GLU A 191 -8.21 35.21 -4.89
N GLU A 192 -9.54 35.29 -4.92
CA GLU A 192 -10.40 34.37 -5.66
C GLU A 192 -10.00 34.45 -7.14
N ASP A 193 -9.58 33.34 -7.74
CA ASP A 193 -9.50 33.23 -9.21
C ASP A 193 -10.25 32.00 -9.68
N ASP A 194 -11.06 32.28 -10.70
CA ASP A 194 -12.16 31.49 -11.22
C ASP A 194 -11.68 30.26 -12.00
N GLY A 195 -12.61 29.33 -12.16
CA GLY A 195 -12.38 27.98 -12.66
C GLY A 195 -11.67 27.86 -14.01
N ASP A 196 -10.94 26.75 -14.12
CA ASP A 196 -10.87 26.01 -15.38
C ASP A 196 -10.87 24.51 -15.05
N GLU A 197 -12.03 23.87 -15.27
CA GLU A 197 -12.16 22.41 -15.23
C GLU A 197 -11.40 21.85 -16.43
N VAL A 198 -10.19 21.34 -16.18
CA VAL A 198 -9.45 20.56 -17.19
C VAL A 198 -10.03 19.14 -17.26
N ASP A 199 -10.99 18.96 -18.16
CA ASP A 199 -11.45 17.66 -18.63
C ASP A 199 -10.28 16.87 -19.22
N PHE A 200 -9.85 15.81 -18.52
CA PHE A 200 -8.88 14.87 -19.07
C PHE A 200 -9.61 13.86 -19.94
N ASP A 201 -9.55 14.07 -21.26
CA ASP A 201 -10.08 13.22 -22.30
C ASP A 201 -9.50 11.79 -22.17
N SER A 202 -10.38 10.85 -21.85
CA SER A 202 -10.09 9.42 -21.80
C SER A 202 -10.33 8.81 -23.18
N SER A 203 -9.36 8.97 -24.08
CA SER A 203 -9.35 8.21 -25.33
C SER A 203 -7.94 7.72 -25.71
N GLU A 204 -7.51 6.63 -25.08
CA GLU A 204 -6.63 5.68 -25.75
C GLU A 204 -7.16 4.26 -25.50
N VAL A 205 -8.00 3.86 -26.46
CA VAL A 205 -8.38 2.47 -26.72
C VAL A 205 -7.22 1.87 -27.52
N GLU A 206 -6.40 1.05 -26.87
CA GLU A 206 -5.56 0.09 -27.59
C GLU A 206 -6.37 -1.20 -27.73
N SER A 207 -6.76 -1.44 -28.96
CA SER A 207 -7.43 -2.64 -29.46
C SER A 207 -6.44 -3.80 -29.57
N ASP A 208 -6.61 -4.82 -28.74
CA ASP A 208 -6.16 -6.17 -29.06
C ASP A 208 -7.43 -7.00 -29.33
N GLU A 209 -7.85 -6.99 -30.60
CA GLU A 209 -8.74 -8.01 -31.15
C GLU A 209 -7.89 -9.24 -31.51
N ASP A 210 -8.22 -10.39 -30.93
CA ASP A 210 -8.53 -11.61 -31.70
C ASP A 210 -9.16 -12.67 -30.77
N GLU A 211 -10.45 -12.93 -31.05
CA GLU A 211 -11.21 -14.20 -31.02
C GLU A 211 -11.01 -15.14 -29.82
N ASP A 212 -12.04 -15.42 -29.01
CA ASP A 212 -13.04 -16.43 -29.37
C ASP A 212 -14.42 -16.11 -28.78
N GLY A 213 -15.41 -15.97 -29.67
CA GLY A 213 -16.82 -15.84 -29.33
C GLY A 213 -17.50 -17.17 -29.10
N TYR A 214 -18.31 -17.26 -28.04
CA TYR A 214 -19.64 -17.87 -28.09
C TYR A 214 -20.54 -17.13 -27.09
N ASP A 215 -21.46 -16.34 -27.65
CA ASP A 215 -22.69 -15.90 -26.99
C ASP A 215 -23.53 -17.10 -26.56
N THR A 216 -24.08 -17.08 -25.35
CA THR A 216 -25.52 -17.30 -25.19
C THR A 216 -26.02 -16.57 -23.94
N GLU A 217 -26.87 -15.58 -24.20
CA GLU A 217 -27.76 -14.89 -23.30
C GLU A 217 -28.58 -15.87 -22.42
N HIS A 218 -28.82 -15.54 -21.15
CA HIS A 218 -30.19 -15.28 -20.70
C HIS A 218 -30.31 -14.91 -19.21
N ASP A 219 -31.03 -13.81 -19.02
CA ASP A 219 -32.08 -13.55 -18.03
C ASP A 219 -31.75 -12.80 -16.73
N ASN A 220 -32.10 -11.52 -16.76
CA ASN A 220 -32.27 -10.64 -15.62
C ASN A 220 -33.67 -10.83 -15.04
N GLY A 221 -33.78 -11.51 -13.89
CA GLY A 221 -35.04 -11.68 -13.16
C GLY A 221 -34.97 -11.08 -11.76
N TYR A 222 -35.48 -9.86 -11.60
CA TYR A 222 -35.88 -9.28 -10.31
C TYR A 222 -36.97 -10.15 -9.66
N GLY A 223 -36.80 -10.51 -8.38
CA GLY A 223 -37.82 -11.25 -7.62
C GLY A 223 -37.60 -11.20 -6.12
N ASN A 224 -38.04 -10.10 -5.49
CA ASN A 224 -38.29 -10.04 -4.05
C ASN A 224 -39.51 -10.91 -3.73
N GLU A 225 -39.35 -12.01 -3.00
CA GLU A 225 -40.46 -12.67 -2.32
C GLU A 225 -40.11 -12.96 -0.85
N TYR A 226 -40.76 -12.18 0.01
CA TYR A 226 -40.98 -12.50 1.41
C TYR A 226 -42.02 -13.62 1.48
N HIS A 227 -41.66 -14.76 2.08
CA HIS A 227 -42.65 -15.66 2.68
C HIS A 227 -42.12 -16.21 4.00
N GLY A 228 -42.78 -15.79 5.07
CA GLY A 228 -42.61 -16.33 6.41
C GLY A 228 -43.17 -17.75 6.53
N GLY A 229 -42.60 -18.50 7.48
CA GLY A 229 -43.10 -19.79 7.93
C GLY A 229 -42.57 -20.07 9.33
N GLN A 230 -43.50 -20.23 10.27
CA GLN A 230 -43.30 -20.38 11.71
C GLN A 230 -42.70 -21.74 12.10
N GLY A 231 -42.02 -21.77 13.25
CA GLY A 231 -41.67 -22.97 14.02
C GLY A 231 -40.38 -22.71 14.81
N GLY A 232 -40.38 -22.43 16.11
CA GLY A 232 -41.09 -23.14 17.17
C GLY A 232 -40.03 -23.89 17.98
N TRP A 233 -39.72 -23.33 19.15
CA TRP A 233 -38.62 -23.62 20.08
C TRP A 233 -38.59 -25.06 20.61
N ASP A 234 -37.39 -25.58 20.89
CA ASP A 234 -37.16 -26.33 22.13
C ASP A 234 -35.67 -26.38 22.52
N TYR A 235 -35.39 -25.86 23.72
CA TYR A 235 -34.12 -25.99 24.44
C TYR A 235 -34.27 -27.18 25.38
N ASN A 236 -33.46 -28.22 25.22
CA ASN A 236 -33.31 -29.27 26.23
C ASN A 236 -32.04 -29.04 27.03
N TYR A 237 -32.22 -28.68 28.30
CA TYR A 237 -31.26 -28.92 29.38
C TYR A 237 -31.61 -30.25 30.05
N SER A 238 -30.63 -31.15 30.14
CA SER A 238 -30.53 -32.21 31.14
C SER A 238 -29.06 -32.55 31.32
#